data_AF-A0A522W6R1-F1
#
_entry.id   AF-A0A522W6R1-F1
#
_cell.length_a   1.000
_cell.length_b   1.000
_cell.length_c   1.000
_cell.angle_alpha   90.00
_cell.angle_beta   90.00
_cell.angle_gamma   90.00
#
_symmetry.space_group_name_H-M   'P 1'
#
loop_
_entity.id
_entity.type
_entity.pdbx_description
1 polymer ?
#
loop_
_entity_poly.entity_id
_entity_poly.type
_entity_poly.pdbx_seq_one_letter_code
_entity_poly.pdbx_strand_id
1 'polypeptide(L)'
;KGSLNEVPMVMAKTAAAATFFSLFMQSFHMPVGPSELHFVGAMAIYLTLGFAPTLLGFALGLLFQGLLFEPTDLVHLGVNSLSLIVPLIAVHHLSGKKLFAGSMGQRLSWARIVKLDAMYYSGVTSMVGFWLMLGNQETAFSSWMAFAGSYLVLVACEPLVTWIAINGLKKAGKSTLVSKLFVVGQLRLAD
;
A
#
# COMPACT_ATOMS: atom_id res chain seq x y z
N LYS A 1 -26.06 -2.85 4.12
CA LYS A 1 -26.96 -2.72 2.94
C LYS A 1 -26.06 -2.77 1.72
N GLY A 2 -25.96 -3.92 1.05
CA GLY A 2 -25.16 -4.08 -0.16
C GLY A 2 -26.11 -4.14 -1.36
N SER A 3 -26.18 -3.06 -2.14
CA SER A 3 -26.87 -3.08 -3.42
C SER A 3 -26.13 -4.00 -4.40
N LEU A 4 -26.84 -4.73 -5.28
CA LEU A 4 -26.24 -5.61 -6.30
C LEU A 4 -25.19 -4.91 -7.18
N ASN A 5 -25.22 -3.57 -7.25
CA ASN A 5 -24.24 -2.76 -7.99
C ASN A 5 -22.96 -2.43 -7.19
N GLU A 6 -22.90 -2.71 -5.90
CA GLU A 6 -21.72 -2.44 -5.05
C GLU A 6 -20.63 -3.50 -5.20
N VAL A 7 -21.02 -4.77 -5.39
CA VAL A 7 -20.07 -5.89 -5.54
C VAL A 7 -19.19 -5.73 -6.79
N PRO A 8 -19.73 -5.45 -8.00
CA PRO A 8 -18.91 -5.23 -9.19
C PRO A 8 -17.92 -4.07 -9.03
N MET A 9 -18.32 -3.03 -8.29
CA MET A 9 -17.47 -1.86 -8.07
C MET A 9 -16.32 -2.16 -7.12
N VAL A 10 -16.55 -2.94 -6.06
CA VAL A 10 -15.47 -3.40 -5.18
C VAL A 10 -14.48 -4.27 -5.96
N MET A 11 -14.95 -5.19 -6.80
CA MET A 11 -14.08 -6.02 -7.65
C MET A 11 -13.25 -5.16 -8.61
N ALA A 12 -13.85 -4.15 -9.26
CA ALA A 12 -13.14 -3.24 -10.15
C ALA A 12 -12.04 -2.45 -9.40
N LYS A 13 -12.34 -1.96 -8.19
CA LYS A 13 -11.34 -1.27 -7.35
C LYS A 13 -10.20 -2.22 -6.92
N THR A 14 -10.53 -3.45 -6.57
CA THR A 14 -9.55 -4.46 -6.19
C THR A 14 -8.65 -4.83 -7.37
N ALA A 15 -9.21 -5.00 -8.56
CA ALA A 15 -8.44 -5.26 -9.78
C ALA A 15 -7.52 -4.08 -10.12
N ALA A 16 -8.03 -2.84 -10.00
CA ALA A 16 -7.21 -1.64 -10.15
C ALA A 16 -6.08 -1.59 -9.10
N ALA A 17 -6.38 -1.92 -7.84
CA ALA A 17 -5.39 -1.96 -6.77
C ALA A 17 -4.29 -3.00 -7.04
N ALA A 18 -4.66 -4.22 -7.43
CA ALA A 18 -3.70 -5.25 -7.83
C ALA A 18 -2.83 -4.83 -9.02
N THR A 19 -3.44 -4.15 -10.00
CA THR A 19 -2.73 -3.65 -11.18
C THR A 19 -1.71 -2.59 -10.80
N PHE A 20 -2.12 -1.53 -10.08
CA PHE A 20 -1.21 -0.47 -9.65
C PHE A 20 -0.12 -0.99 -8.71
N PHE A 21 -0.48 -1.88 -7.78
CA PHE A 21 0.48 -2.53 -6.89
C PHE A 21 1.54 -3.29 -7.70
N SER A 22 1.12 -4.13 -8.66
CA SER A 22 2.04 -4.89 -9.51
C SER A 22 2.95 -3.97 -10.33
N LEU A 23 2.38 -2.90 -10.92
CA LEU A 23 3.15 -1.91 -11.67
C LEU A 23 4.20 -1.20 -10.80
N PHE A 24 3.83 -0.80 -9.59
CA PHE A 24 4.76 -0.13 -8.67
C PHE A 24 5.88 -1.09 -8.22
N MET A 25 5.53 -2.30 -7.81
CA MET A 25 6.51 -3.32 -7.38
C MET A 25 7.51 -3.67 -8.48
N GLN A 26 7.06 -3.72 -9.74
CA GLN A 26 7.91 -3.99 -10.91
C GLN A 26 8.68 -2.76 -11.40
N SER A 27 8.18 -1.54 -11.14
CA SER A 27 8.84 -0.31 -11.58
C SER A 27 10.19 -0.10 -10.89
N PHE A 28 10.30 -0.53 -9.63
CA PHE A 28 11.53 -0.48 -8.87
C PHE A 28 11.52 -1.53 -7.77
N HIS A 29 12.49 -2.43 -7.84
CA HIS A 29 12.84 -3.34 -6.77
C HIS A 29 14.34 -3.60 -6.75
N MET A 30 14.88 -3.92 -5.57
CA MET A 30 16.30 -4.22 -5.40
C MET A 30 16.51 -5.15 -4.20
N PRO A 31 17.40 -6.16 -4.30
CA PRO A 31 17.76 -6.97 -3.15
C PRO A 31 18.51 -6.15 -2.11
N VAL A 32 18.05 -6.18 -0.85
CA VAL A 32 18.70 -5.50 0.28
C VAL A 32 18.70 -6.42 1.50
N GLY A 33 19.84 -7.04 1.77
CA GLY A 33 19.97 -7.95 2.91
C GLY A 33 19.04 -9.16 2.79
N PRO A 34 18.19 -9.44 3.79
CA PRO A 34 17.37 -10.65 3.82
C PRO A 34 16.09 -10.60 2.96
N SER A 35 15.77 -9.46 2.35
CA SER A 35 14.53 -9.28 1.58
C SER A 35 14.74 -8.27 0.45
N GLU A 36 13.70 -8.06 -0.36
CA GLU A 36 13.73 -7.11 -1.47
C GLU A 36 13.04 -5.80 -1.09
N LEU A 37 13.71 -4.70 -1.38
CA LEU A 37 13.14 -3.38 -1.32
C LEU A 37 12.25 -3.22 -2.55
N HIS A 38 10.97 -2.88 -2.36
CA HIS A 38 10.08 -2.58 -3.48
C HIS A 38 9.44 -1.20 -3.32
N PHE A 39 9.21 -0.52 -4.44
CA PHE A 39 8.29 0.60 -4.48
C PHE A 39 6.85 0.08 -4.44
N VAL A 40 6.17 0.17 -3.29
CA VAL A 40 4.83 -0.42 -3.12
C VAL A 40 3.72 0.49 -3.62
N GLY A 41 3.87 1.81 -3.45
CA GLY A 41 2.79 2.77 -3.73
C GLY A 41 1.57 2.55 -2.83
N ALA A 42 1.78 2.04 -1.61
CA ALA A 42 0.76 1.63 -0.67
C ALA A 42 -0.20 2.78 -0.34
N MET A 43 0.33 3.97 -0.03
CA MET A 43 -0.54 5.10 0.34
C MET A 43 -1.24 5.70 -0.87
N ALA A 44 -0.64 5.65 -2.06
CA ALA A 44 -1.30 6.05 -3.30
C ALA A 44 -2.52 5.16 -3.55
N ILE A 45 -2.37 3.84 -3.47
CA ILE A 45 -3.48 2.88 -3.68
C ILE A 45 -4.51 3.01 -2.56
N TYR A 46 -4.08 3.03 -1.31
CA TYR A 46 -4.96 3.14 -0.14
C TYR A 46 -5.83 4.40 -0.16
N LEU A 47 -5.22 5.56 -0.40
CA LEU A 47 -5.94 6.83 -0.36
C LEU A 47 -6.81 7.06 -1.60
N THR A 48 -6.50 6.41 -2.71
CA THR A 48 -7.26 6.58 -3.96
C THR A 48 -8.33 5.51 -4.18
N LEU A 49 -8.09 4.24 -3.81
CA LEU A 49 -9.00 3.11 -4.05
C LEU A 49 -9.69 2.61 -2.76
N GLY A 50 -9.15 2.92 -1.59
CA GLY A 50 -9.74 2.62 -0.29
C GLY A 50 -9.20 1.35 0.36
N PHE A 51 -9.59 1.12 1.61
CA PHE A 51 -8.99 0.10 2.48
C PHE A 51 -9.13 -1.34 1.96
N ALA A 52 -10.37 -1.83 1.82
CA ALA A 52 -10.61 -3.22 1.45
C ALA A 52 -10.06 -3.58 0.05
N PRO A 53 -10.25 -2.74 -0.99
CA PRO A 53 -9.63 -2.99 -2.29
C PRO A 53 -8.11 -3.05 -2.25
N THR A 54 -7.46 -2.25 -1.41
CA THR A 54 -6.00 -2.24 -1.29
C THR A 54 -5.48 -3.53 -0.67
N LEU A 55 -6.10 -4.00 0.42
CA LEU A 55 -5.70 -5.27 1.06
C LEU A 55 -5.82 -6.45 0.11
N LEU A 56 -6.95 -6.56 -0.58
CA LEU A 56 -7.18 -7.62 -1.56
C LEU A 56 -6.26 -7.46 -2.78
N GLY A 57 -6.00 -6.22 -3.18
CA GLY A 57 -5.10 -5.87 -4.27
C GLY A 57 -3.67 -6.34 -4.02
N PHE A 58 -3.14 -6.21 -2.80
CA PHE A 58 -1.81 -6.71 -2.45
C PHE A 58 -1.70 -8.24 -2.59
N ALA A 59 -2.65 -8.98 -2.03
CA ALA A 59 -2.65 -10.45 -2.12
C ALA A 59 -2.78 -10.93 -3.58
N LEU A 60 -3.71 -10.34 -4.34
CA LEU A 60 -3.93 -10.70 -5.74
C LEU A 60 -2.77 -10.27 -6.65
N GLY A 61 -2.18 -9.12 -6.39
CA GLY A 61 -1.03 -8.63 -7.13
C GLY A 61 0.20 -9.50 -6.91
N LEU A 62 0.49 -9.87 -5.65
CA LEU A 62 1.58 -10.81 -5.36
C LEU A 62 1.34 -12.19 -6.00
N LEU A 63 0.11 -12.71 -5.96
CA LEU A 63 -0.24 -13.96 -6.63
C LEU A 63 0.00 -13.84 -8.16
N PHE A 64 -0.48 -12.77 -8.76
CA PHE A 64 -0.31 -12.50 -10.19
C PHE A 64 1.17 -12.39 -10.57
N GLN A 65 1.96 -11.65 -9.79
CA GLN A 65 3.39 -11.49 -10.02
C GLN A 65 4.14 -12.82 -9.87
N GLY A 66 3.81 -13.61 -8.85
CA GLY A 66 4.41 -14.93 -8.67
C GLY A 66 4.06 -15.89 -9.81
N LEU A 67 2.85 -15.82 -10.37
CA LEU A 67 2.47 -16.68 -11.50
C LEU A 67 3.17 -16.30 -12.82
N LEU A 68 3.53 -15.03 -13.03
CA LEU A 68 4.02 -14.55 -14.33
C LEU A 68 5.50 -14.19 -14.38
N PHE A 69 6.06 -13.69 -13.29
CA PHE A 69 7.41 -13.13 -13.25
C PHE A 69 8.33 -13.93 -12.35
N GLU A 70 7.90 -14.25 -11.12
CA GLU A 70 8.76 -14.89 -10.11
C GLU A 70 8.06 -16.10 -9.43
N PRO A 71 7.99 -17.27 -10.08
CA PRO A 71 7.31 -18.45 -9.53
C PRO A 71 7.81 -18.92 -8.16
N THR A 72 9.06 -18.63 -7.83
CA THR A 72 9.65 -18.94 -6.51
C THR A 72 8.98 -18.17 -5.38
N ASP A 73 8.45 -16.97 -5.65
CA ASP A 73 7.76 -16.14 -4.65
C ASP A 73 6.44 -16.75 -4.20
N LEU A 74 5.84 -17.66 -4.99
CA LEU A 74 4.60 -18.34 -4.62
C LEU A 74 4.75 -19.17 -3.34
N VAL A 75 5.95 -19.70 -3.07
CA VAL A 75 6.26 -20.41 -1.81
C VAL A 75 6.16 -19.48 -0.61
N HIS A 76 6.54 -18.21 -0.80
CA HIS A 76 6.53 -17.17 0.23
C HIS A 76 5.29 -16.26 0.17
N LEU A 77 4.30 -16.58 -0.68
CA LEU A 77 3.15 -15.72 -0.94
C LEU A 77 2.43 -15.29 0.35
N GLY A 78 2.24 -16.23 1.29
CA GLY A 78 1.63 -15.93 2.59
C GLY A 78 2.45 -14.95 3.43
N VAL A 79 3.76 -15.20 3.54
CA VAL A 79 4.71 -14.35 4.29
C VAL A 79 4.78 -12.95 3.67
N ASN A 80 4.91 -12.86 2.35
CA ASN A 80 4.97 -11.61 1.61
C ASN A 80 3.66 -10.82 1.74
N SER A 81 2.52 -11.50 1.57
CA SER A 81 1.19 -10.88 1.71
C SER A 81 0.98 -10.33 3.10
N LEU A 82 1.25 -11.12 4.15
CA LEU A 82 1.06 -10.68 5.54
C LEU A 82 2.00 -9.53 5.92
N SER A 83 3.23 -9.52 5.38
CA SER A 83 4.20 -8.44 5.61
C SER A 83 3.74 -7.08 5.06
N LEU A 84 2.84 -7.06 4.07
CA LEU A 84 2.25 -5.84 3.52
C LEU A 84 0.86 -5.54 4.13
N ILE A 85 0.03 -6.58 4.31
CA ILE A 85 -1.35 -6.47 4.78
C ILE A 85 -1.42 -6.03 6.24
N VAL A 86 -0.62 -6.63 7.13
CA VAL A 86 -0.68 -6.34 8.58
C VAL A 86 -0.30 -4.87 8.86
N PRO A 87 0.79 -4.31 8.30
CA PRO A 87 1.09 -2.88 8.42
C PRO A 87 0.00 -1.98 7.87
N LEU A 88 -0.63 -2.34 6.75
CA LEU A 88 -1.72 -1.53 6.18
C LEU A 88 -2.95 -1.50 7.10
N ILE A 89 -3.29 -2.64 7.73
CA ILE A 89 -4.36 -2.71 8.75
C ILE A 89 -4.01 -1.77 9.92
N ALA A 90 -2.78 -1.81 10.41
CA ALA A 90 -2.33 -0.93 11.50
C ALA A 90 -2.45 0.55 11.10
N VAL A 91 -1.96 0.93 9.91
CA VAL A 91 -2.09 2.29 9.37
C VAL A 91 -3.56 2.73 9.30
N HIS A 92 -4.43 1.86 8.77
CA HIS A 92 -5.86 2.14 8.65
C HIS A 92 -6.49 2.44 10.01
N HIS A 93 -6.31 1.59 11.00
CA HIS A 93 -6.99 1.72 12.28
C HIS A 93 -6.40 2.84 13.16
N LEU A 94 -5.10 3.08 13.10
CA LEU A 94 -4.44 4.08 13.94
C LEU A 94 -4.60 5.51 13.40
N SER A 95 -4.49 5.69 12.08
CA SER A 95 -4.42 7.03 11.46
C SER A 95 -5.32 7.23 10.24
N GLY A 96 -5.47 6.19 9.41
CA GLY A 96 -6.08 6.30 8.07
C GLY A 96 -7.60 6.42 8.07
N LYS A 97 -8.32 5.63 8.86
CA LYS A 97 -9.79 5.59 8.91
C LYS A 97 -10.41 6.96 9.17
N LYS A 98 -9.74 7.79 9.99
CA LYS A 98 -10.18 9.16 10.33
C LYS A 98 -10.18 10.12 9.13
N LEU A 99 -9.48 9.79 8.04
CA LEU A 99 -9.47 10.60 6.81
C LEU A 99 -10.72 10.40 5.96
N PHE A 100 -11.40 9.27 6.13
CA PHE A 100 -12.58 8.90 5.34
C PHE A 100 -13.90 9.19 6.08
N ALA A 101 -13.86 9.85 7.24
CA ALA A 101 -15.03 10.14 8.07
C ALA A 101 -15.86 11.37 7.62
N GLY A 102 -15.80 11.73 6.33
CA GLY A 102 -16.59 12.81 5.74
C GLY A 102 -16.34 14.18 6.39
N SER A 103 -17.41 14.88 6.77
CA SER A 103 -17.36 16.22 7.38
C SER A 103 -16.65 16.26 8.74
N MET A 104 -16.65 15.15 9.47
CA MET A 104 -15.91 14.97 10.73
C MET A 104 -14.49 14.42 10.51
N GLY A 105 -14.15 14.08 9.27
CA GLY A 105 -12.85 13.56 8.89
C GLY A 105 -11.76 14.61 9.00
N GLN A 106 -10.55 14.14 9.32
CA GLN A 106 -9.37 14.99 9.40
C GLN A 106 -8.87 15.34 8.00
N ARG A 107 -8.26 16.52 7.86
CA ARG A 107 -7.68 16.95 6.58
C ARG A 107 -6.39 16.16 6.28
N LEU A 108 -6.19 15.84 5.02
CA LEU A 108 -5.00 15.23 4.46
C LEU A 108 -4.03 16.34 4.02
N SER A 109 -2.97 16.52 4.80
CA SER A 109 -1.84 17.39 4.45
C SER A 109 -0.66 16.57 3.93
N TRP A 110 0.34 17.24 3.35
CA TRP A 110 1.61 16.64 2.95
C TRP A 110 2.27 15.85 4.09
N ALA A 111 2.46 16.49 5.25
CA ALA A 111 3.06 15.86 6.43
C ALA A 111 2.31 14.60 6.88
N ARG A 112 1.01 14.54 6.60
CA ARG A 112 0.19 13.38 6.94
C ARG A 112 0.38 12.23 5.96
N ILE A 113 0.57 12.50 4.67
CA ILE A 113 0.95 11.47 3.69
C ILE A 113 2.28 10.86 4.12
N VAL A 114 3.30 11.69 4.37
CA VAL A 114 4.62 11.23 4.87
C VAL A 114 4.48 10.41 6.15
N LYS A 115 3.64 10.84 7.10
CA LYS A 115 3.39 10.07 8.33
C LYS A 115 2.79 8.69 8.06
N LEU A 116 1.84 8.58 7.12
CA LEU A 116 1.22 7.30 6.78
C LEU A 116 2.23 6.35 6.12
N ASP A 117 3.06 6.86 5.20
CA ASP A 117 4.14 6.09 4.57
C ASP A 117 5.18 5.62 5.60
N ALA A 118 5.62 6.52 6.48
CA ALA A 118 6.55 6.16 7.55
C ALA A 118 5.98 5.08 8.48
N MET A 119 4.69 5.19 8.87
CA MET A 119 4.02 4.16 9.66
C MET A 119 3.94 2.82 8.92
N TYR A 120 3.62 2.86 7.63
CA TYR A 120 3.51 1.67 6.80
C TYR A 120 4.84 0.93 6.69
N TYR A 121 5.91 1.63 6.28
CA TYR A 121 7.21 1.01 6.08
C TYR A 121 7.92 0.63 7.38
N SER A 122 7.66 1.35 8.48
CA SER A 122 8.05 0.87 9.81
C SER A 122 7.40 -0.47 10.14
N GLY A 123 6.11 -0.65 9.79
CA GLY A 123 5.42 -1.92 9.94
C GLY A 123 5.97 -3.02 9.02
N VAL A 124 6.23 -2.73 7.75
CA VAL A 124 6.80 -3.69 6.78
C VAL A 124 8.15 -4.21 7.26
N THR A 125 9.05 -3.31 7.65
CA THR A 125 10.39 -3.67 8.14
C THR A 125 10.34 -4.46 9.46
N SER A 126 9.36 -4.14 10.32
CA SER A 126 9.09 -4.90 11.55
C SER A 126 8.56 -6.31 11.25
N MET A 127 7.67 -6.46 10.26
CA MET A 127 7.17 -7.77 9.83
C MET A 127 8.29 -8.65 9.26
N VAL A 128 9.20 -8.08 8.44
CA VAL A 128 10.38 -8.81 7.97
C VAL A 128 11.26 -9.24 9.15
N GLY A 129 11.52 -8.34 10.11
CA GLY A 129 12.24 -8.70 11.34
C GLY A 129 11.56 -9.83 12.12
N PHE A 130 10.22 -9.79 12.23
CA PHE A 130 9.43 -10.83 12.85
C PHE A 130 9.59 -12.20 12.17
N TRP A 131 9.53 -12.25 10.84
CA TRP A 131 9.73 -13.50 10.11
C TRP A 131 11.15 -14.04 10.22
N LEU A 132 12.16 -13.16 10.25
CA LEU A 132 13.56 -13.58 10.46
C LEU A 132 13.78 -14.18 11.84
N MET A 133 13.11 -13.67 12.88
CA MET A 133 13.16 -14.26 14.22
C MET A 133 12.50 -15.64 14.30
N LEU A 134 11.48 -15.90 13.47
CA LEU A 134 10.83 -17.21 13.37
C LEU A 134 11.54 -18.18 12.42
N GLY A 135 12.43 -17.68 11.57
CA GLY A 135 13.17 -18.46 10.60
C GLY A 135 14.28 -19.30 11.25
N ASN A 136 14.59 -20.44 10.65
CA ASN A 136 15.67 -21.33 11.12
C ASN A 136 17.08 -20.90 10.66
N GLN A 137 17.20 -19.76 9.96
CA GLN A 137 18.47 -19.27 9.43
C GLN A 137 18.97 -18.12 10.29
N GLU A 138 20.21 -18.22 10.78
CA GLU A 138 20.87 -17.12 11.47
C GLU A 138 21.06 -15.94 10.52
N THR A 139 20.21 -14.92 10.67
CA THR A 139 20.34 -13.68 9.90
C THR A 139 21.00 -12.63 10.77
N ALA A 140 22.09 -12.04 10.28
CA ALA A 140 22.77 -10.98 11.01
C ALA A 140 21.83 -9.78 11.22
N PHE A 141 21.75 -9.29 12.45
CA PHE A 141 20.94 -8.11 12.79
C PHE A 141 21.31 -6.88 11.94
N SER A 142 22.58 -6.73 11.57
CA SER A 142 23.06 -5.70 10.66
C SER A 142 22.41 -5.77 9.26
N SER A 143 22.12 -6.98 8.76
CA SER A 143 21.47 -7.17 7.46
C SER A 143 20.01 -6.73 7.50
N TRP A 144 19.30 -7.03 8.60
CA TRP A 144 17.95 -6.50 8.82
C TRP A 144 17.96 -4.97 8.97
N MET A 145 18.92 -4.39 9.69
CA MET A 145 19.04 -2.94 9.81
C MET A 145 19.30 -2.26 8.46
N ALA A 146 20.15 -2.85 7.61
CA ALA A 146 20.40 -2.35 6.26
C ALA A 146 19.12 -2.37 5.40
N PHE A 147 18.34 -3.46 5.49
CA PHE A 147 17.02 -3.54 4.87
C PHE A 147 16.05 -2.49 5.42
N ALA A 148 15.97 -2.33 6.73
CA ALA A 148 15.08 -1.35 7.34
C ALA A 148 15.44 0.09 6.94
N GLY A 149 16.74 0.40 6.90
CA GLY A 149 17.24 1.72 6.51
C GLY A 149 17.01 2.07 5.04
N SER A 150 16.92 1.08 4.14
CA SER A 150 16.71 1.34 2.71
C SER A 150 15.33 1.93 2.41
N TYR A 151 14.33 1.68 3.26
CA TYR A 151 13.00 2.28 3.16
C TYR A 151 12.96 3.79 3.43
N LEU A 152 14.03 4.39 3.99
CA LEU A 152 14.09 5.85 4.16
C LEU A 152 13.96 6.59 2.82
N VAL A 153 14.51 6.03 1.74
CA VAL A 153 14.39 6.59 0.40
C VAL A 153 12.95 6.53 -0.10
N LEU A 154 12.25 5.41 0.14
CA LEU A 154 10.84 5.26 -0.23
C LEU A 154 9.94 6.21 0.55
N VAL A 155 10.16 6.36 1.86
CA VAL A 155 9.44 7.32 2.70
C VAL A 155 9.65 8.77 2.22
N ALA A 156 10.78 9.08 1.60
CA ALA A 156 11.02 10.40 1.00
C ALA A 156 10.33 10.58 -0.37
N CYS A 157 10.29 9.53 -1.19
CA CYS A 157 9.84 9.61 -2.59
C CYS A 157 8.34 9.31 -2.78
N GLU A 158 7.83 8.26 -2.14
CA GLU A 158 6.44 7.79 -2.32
C GLU A 158 5.36 8.83 -1.98
N PRO A 159 5.54 9.70 -0.96
CA PRO A 159 4.58 10.75 -0.68
C PRO A 159 4.32 11.67 -1.88
N LEU A 160 5.32 11.89 -2.76
CA LEU A 160 5.14 12.68 -3.98
C LEU A 160 4.17 12.00 -4.94
N VAL A 161 4.34 10.70 -5.18
CA VAL A 161 3.46 9.91 -6.05
C VAL A 161 2.03 9.91 -5.50
N THR A 162 1.89 9.69 -4.19
CA THR A 162 0.60 9.75 -3.51
C THR A 162 -0.06 11.12 -3.65
N TRP A 163 0.69 12.20 -3.44
CA TRP A 163 0.18 13.56 -3.57
C TRP A 163 -0.25 13.88 -5.01
N ILE A 164 0.57 13.54 -6.01
CA ILE A 164 0.24 13.74 -7.43
C ILE A 164 -1.04 12.97 -7.80
N ALA A 165 -1.14 11.69 -7.41
CA ALA A 165 -2.30 10.86 -7.71
C ALA A 165 -3.59 11.44 -7.13
N ILE A 166 -3.57 11.86 -5.85
CA ILE A 166 -4.75 12.41 -5.18
C ILE A 166 -5.18 13.74 -5.82
N ASN A 167 -4.25 14.65 -6.09
CA ASN A 167 -4.55 15.95 -6.70
C ASN A 167 -5.05 15.79 -8.14
N GLY A 168 -4.41 14.93 -8.93
CA GLY A 168 -4.83 14.61 -10.30
C GLY A 168 -6.24 14.05 -10.35
N LEU A 169 -6.55 13.05 -9.51
CA LEU A 169 -7.88 12.44 -9.45
C LEU A 169 -8.95 13.41 -8.93
N LYS A 170 -8.62 14.29 -7.98
CA LYS A 170 -9.53 15.34 -7.52
C LYS A 170 -9.87 16.34 -8.62
N LYS A 171 -8.88 16.75 -9.42
CA LYS A 171 -9.10 17.61 -10.59
C LYS A 171 -9.99 16.93 -11.64
N ALA A 172 -9.83 15.62 -11.81
CA ALA A 172 -10.66 14.79 -12.70
C ALA A 172 -12.01 14.36 -12.10
N GLY A 173 -12.34 14.76 -10.87
CA GLY A 173 -13.49 14.27 -10.10
C GLY A 173 -14.88 14.58 -10.67
N LYS A 174 -14.97 15.40 -11.73
CA LYS A 174 -16.21 15.62 -12.50
C LYS A 174 -16.60 14.41 -13.36
N SER A 175 -15.65 13.49 -13.63
CA SER A 175 -15.91 12.26 -14.37
C SER A 175 -16.65 11.24 -13.50
N THR A 176 -17.76 10.71 -14.02
CA THR A 176 -18.55 9.64 -13.39
C THR A 176 -17.73 8.38 -13.14
N LEU A 177 -16.74 8.09 -13.99
CA LEU A 177 -15.85 6.95 -13.80
C LEU A 177 -14.95 7.17 -12.58
N VAL A 178 -14.36 8.36 -12.47
CA VAL A 178 -13.43 8.71 -11.39
C VAL A 178 -14.15 8.71 -10.04
N SER A 179 -15.35 9.28 -9.96
CA SER A 179 -16.13 9.34 -8.72
C SER A 179 -16.63 7.97 -8.23
N LYS A 180 -16.82 7.00 -9.15
CA LYS A 180 -17.20 5.63 -8.81
C LYS A 180 -16.00 4.77 -8.41
N LEU A 181 -14.93 4.82 -9.21
CA LEU A 181 -13.76 3.97 -9.05
C LEU A 181 -12.85 4.42 -7.90
N PHE A 182 -12.71 5.73 -7.68
CA PHE A 182 -11.81 6.25 -6.64
C PHE A 182 -12.58 6.84 -5.45
N VAL A 183 -12.00 6.71 -4.25
CA VAL A 183 -12.54 7.25 -2.99
C VAL A 183 -12.00 8.65 -2.66
N VAL A 184 -11.24 9.26 -3.57
CA VAL A 184 -10.61 10.59 -3.37
C VAL A 184 -11.61 11.72 -3.07
N GLY A 185 -12.88 11.55 -3.46
CA GLY A 185 -13.97 12.48 -3.12
C GLY A 185 -14.29 12.54 -1.62
N GLN A 186 -13.95 11.48 -0.87
CA GLN A 186 -14.15 11.42 0.58
C GLN A 186 -13.03 12.15 1.35
N LEU A 187 -11.87 12.35 0.72
CA LEU A 187 -10.72 13.00 1.33
C LEU A 187 -10.88 14.52 1.32
N ARG A 188 -10.51 15.16 2.43
CA ARG A 188 -10.43 16.63 2.52
C ARG A 188 -8.98 17.02 2.50
N LEU A 189 -8.53 17.80 1.51
CA LEU A 189 -7.16 18.28 1.49
C LEU A 189 -6.98 19.40 2.52
N ALA A 190 -5.81 19.46 3.15
CA ALA A 190 -5.38 20.67 3.81
C ALA A 190 -4.99 21.71 2.75
N ASP A 191 -5.20 22.98 3.07
CA ASP A 191 -4.76 24.10 2.24
C ASP A 191 -3.23 24.20 2.24
#